data_AF-A0A0C1J4R4-F1
#
_entry.id   AF-A0A0C1J4R4-F1
#
_cell.length_a   1.000
_cell.length_b   1.000
_cell.length_c   1.000
_cell.angle_alpha   90.00
_cell.angle_beta   90.00
_cell.angle_gamma   90.00
#
_symmetry.space_group_name_H-M   'P 1'
#
loop_
_entity.id
_entity.type
_entity.pdbx_description
1 polymer ?
#
loop_
_entity_poly.entity_id
_entity_poly.type
_entity_poly.pdbx_seq_one_letter_code
_entity_poly.pdbx_strand_id
1 'polypeptide(L)'
;MSDNPVPKRKWMPILLVASLALNLLIVGVVLGAVLRFKGGDHAAAPPGFGPALYYALPKSDRKALRGELSNLRGKGSHRRKQDFSALSQALKVVPFNPAAVEALLDQQSKATADLQAALHRQWLAQISAMSDEERAVYADRLEEVVKRGPRKHKKRD
;
A
#
# COMPACT_ATOMS: atom_id res chain seq x y z
N MET A 1 19.15 -44.39 47.56
CA MET A 1 19.23 -42.92 47.34
C MET A 1 19.43 -42.71 45.85
N SER A 2 18.42 -42.20 45.14
CA SER A 2 18.50 -41.98 43.69
C SER A 2 18.32 -40.50 43.41
N ASP A 3 19.42 -39.84 43.05
CA ASP A 3 19.46 -38.45 42.58
C ASP A 3 18.75 -38.32 41.23
N ASN A 4 17.80 -37.41 41.13
CA ASN A 4 17.24 -36.95 39.87
C ASN A 4 17.79 -35.55 39.56
N PRO A 5 18.59 -35.35 38.49
CA PRO A 5 19.07 -34.03 38.13
C PRO A 5 17.93 -33.22 37.48
N VAL A 6 17.51 -32.14 38.13
CA VAL A 6 16.48 -31.22 37.64
C VAL A 6 17.00 -30.51 36.37
N PRO A 7 16.33 -30.60 35.21
CA PRO A 7 16.83 -29.99 33.98
C PRO A 7 16.81 -28.46 34.08
N LYS A 8 17.99 -27.85 34.01
CA LYS A 8 18.19 -26.39 34.07
C LYS A 8 17.43 -25.67 32.95
N ARG A 9 16.47 -24.82 33.35
CA ARG A 9 16.04 -23.49 32.83
C ARG A 9 16.61 -22.98 31.49
N LYS A 10 16.62 -23.77 30.40
CA LYS A 10 17.08 -23.36 29.06
C LYS A 10 16.03 -22.57 28.24
N TRP A 11 14.78 -22.52 28.70
CA TRP A 11 13.67 -21.89 27.99
C TRP A 11 13.53 -20.39 28.33
N MET A 12 14.01 -20.01 29.51
CA MET A 12 14.01 -18.61 29.96
C MET A 12 14.83 -17.68 29.04
N PRO A 13 16.08 -18.02 28.64
CA PRO A 13 16.82 -17.17 27.71
C PRO A 13 16.18 -17.09 26.33
N ILE A 14 15.52 -18.15 25.86
CA ILE A 14 14.82 -18.16 24.55
C ILE A 14 13.63 -17.18 24.57
N LEU A 15 12.82 -17.21 25.63
CA LEU A 15 11.70 -16.27 25.82
C LEU A 15 12.18 -14.83 25.92
N LEU A 16 13.33 -14.58 26.56
CA LEU A 16 13.92 -13.26 26.65
C LEU A 16 14.41 -12.75 25.29
N VAL A 17 15.08 -13.59 24.51
CA VAL A 17 15.51 -13.23 23.14
C VAL A 17 14.31 -12.99 22.23
N ALA A 18 13.26 -13.81 22.32
CA ALA A 18 12.05 -13.63 21.54
C ALA A 18 11.31 -12.34 21.91
N SER A 19 11.19 -12.03 23.21
CA SER A 19 10.61 -10.76 23.68
C SER A 19 11.42 -9.55 23.22
N LEU A 20 12.75 -9.63 23.31
CA LEU A 20 13.62 -8.57 22.86
C LEU A 20 13.52 -8.34 21.34
N ALA A 21 13.51 -9.42 20.54
CA ALA A 21 13.34 -9.35 19.09
C ALA A 21 11.99 -8.74 18.70
N LEU A 22 10.91 -9.10 19.40
CA LEU A 22 9.59 -8.52 19.18
C LEU A 22 9.56 -7.02 19.50
N ASN A 23 10.18 -6.62 20.61
CA ASN A 23 10.30 -5.20 20.97
C ASN A 23 11.11 -4.42 19.91
N LEU A 24 12.23 -4.96 19.44
CA LEU A 24 13.04 -4.34 18.39
C LEU A 24 12.31 -4.27 17.05
N LEU A 25 11.47 -5.26 16.73
CA LEU A 25 10.63 -5.26 15.53
C LEU A 25 9.56 -4.16 15.60
N ILE A 26 8.89 -4.01 16.74
CA ILE A 26 7.92 -2.93 16.96
C ILE A 26 8.61 -1.57 16.84
N VAL A 27 9.77 -1.40 17.49
CA VAL A 27 10.57 -0.17 17.39
C VAL A 27 11.01 0.07 15.94
N GLY A 28 11.49 -0.94 15.22
CA GLY A 28 11.90 -0.82 13.83
C GLY A 28 10.75 -0.43 12.89
N VAL A 29 9.56 -0.99 13.09
CA VAL A 29 8.36 -0.63 12.32
C VAL A 29 7.91 0.80 12.63
N VAL A 30 7.88 1.19 13.91
CA VAL A 30 7.50 2.55 14.31
C VAL A 30 8.53 3.56 13.84
N LEU A 31 9.82 3.28 14.01
CA LEU A 31 10.91 4.15 13.57
C LEU A 31 10.95 4.24 12.04
N GLY A 32 10.76 3.12 11.33
CA GLY A 32 10.66 3.09 9.87
C GLY A 32 9.43 3.85 9.36
N ALA A 33 8.29 3.73 10.04
CA ALA A 33 7.09 4.51 9.72
C ALA A 33 7.31 6.00 10.01
N VAL A 34 7.86 6.37 11.17
CA VAL A 34 8.15 7.76 11.54
C VAL A 34 9.19 8.36 10.60
N LEU A 35 10.22 7.62 10.19
CA LEU A 35 11.17 8.08 9.17
C LEU A 35 10.50 8.24 7.80
N ARG A 36 9.55 7.37 7.45
CA ARG A 36 8.73 7.49 6.22
C ARG A 36 7.75 8.67 6.27
N PHE A 37 7.29 9.08 7.44
CA PHE A 37 6.35 10.20 7.61
C PHE A 37 7.04 11.54 7.94
N LYS A 38 8.23 11.52 8.54
CA LYS A 38 9.03 12.71 8.93
C LYS A 38 10.12 13.05 7.91
N GLY A 39 10.60 12.08 7.15
CA GLY A 39 11.47 12.28 6.00
C GLY A 39 10.66 12.82 4.82
N GLY A 40 10.48 14.13 4.76
CA GLY A 40 9.92 14.85 3.61
C GLY A 40 10.74 14.73 2.31
N ASP A 41 11.77 13.91 2.30
CA ASP A 41 12.53 13.52 1.11
C ASP A 41 12.06 12.15 0.66
N HIS A 42 11.02 12.16 -0.17
CA HIS A 42 10.84 11.11 -1.16
C HIS A 42 12.09 11.10 -2.03
N ALA A 43 13.09 10.29 -1.68
CA ALA A 43 14.06 9.80 -2.66
C ALA A 43 13.25 9.39 -3.88
N ALA A 44 13.57 9.97 -5.03
CA ALA A 44 12.78 10.03 -6.24
C ALA A 44 12.52 8.64 -6.84
N ALA A 45 11.67 7.85 -6.19
CA ALA A 45 11.10 6.67 -6.80
C ALA A 45 10.25 7.15 -7.99
N PRO A 46 10.41 6.54 -9.17
CA PRO A 46 9.52 6.77 -10.29
C PRO A 46 8.06 6.67 -9.81
N PRO A 47 7.15 7.49 -10.36
CA PRO A 47 5.74 7.30 -10.07
C PRO A 47 5.38 5.84 -10.34
N GLY A 48 4.64 5.23 -9.42
CA GLY A 48 4.09 3.89 -9.66
C GLY A 48 3.30 3.88 -10.97
N PHE A 49 3.15 2.69 -11.56
CA PHE A 49 2.55 2.51 -12.90
C PHE A 49 1.22 3.26 -13.07
N GLY A 50 0.29 3.12 -12.12
CA GLY A 50 -1.01 3.83 -12.14
C GLY A 50 -0.90 5.36 -12.17
N PRO A 51 -0.20 6.00 -11.21
CA PRO A 51 0.07 7.44 -11.26
C PRO A 51 0.73 7.91 -12.58
N ALA A 52 1.66 7.14 -13.14
CA ALA A 52 2.29 7.49 -14.41
C ALA A 52 1.27 7.55 -15.56
N LEU A 53 0.41 6.52 -15.69
CA LEU A 53 -0.68 6.49 -16.67
C LEU A 53 -1.65 7.67 -16.50
N TYR A 54 -2.02 7.99 -15.26
CA TYR A 54 -2.93 9.10 -15.00
C TYR A 54 -2.31 10.47 -15.31
N TYR A 55 -1.06 10.71 -14.95
CA TYR A 55 -0.42 12.02 -15.17
C TYR A 55 -0.03 12.30 -16.63
N ALA A 56 0.15 11.26 -17.43
CA ALA A 56 0.39 11.36 -18.87
C ALA A 56 -0.85 11.82 -19.64
N LEU A 57 -2.06 11.59 -19.10
CA LEU A 57 -3.31 11.98 -19.76
C LEU A 57 -3.46 13.51 -19.92
N PRO A 58 -4.13 13.96 -20.99
CA PRO A 58 -4.55 15.35 -21.16
C PRO A 58 -5.29 15.90 -19.93
N LYS A 59 -5.22 17.23 -19.73
CA LYS A 59 -5.88 17.89 -18.58
C LYS A 59 -7.40 17.70 -18.59
N SER A 60 -8.03 17.68 -19.77
CA SER A 60 -9.46 17.42 -19.97
C SER A 60 -9.85 16.05 -19.41
N ASP A 61 -9.07 15.02 -19.77
CA ASP A 61 -9.43 13.62 -19.52
C ASP A 61 -9.13 13.23 -18.07
N ARG A 62 -8.10 13.85 -17.48
CA ARG A 62 -7.83 13.77 -16.04
C ARG A 62 -8.99 14.28 -15.20
N LYS A 63 -9.75 15.28 -15.67
CA LYS A 63 -10.90 15.83 -14.92
C LYS A 63 -12.02 14.79 -14.81
N ALA A 64 -12.27 14.02 -15.87
CA ALA A 64 -13.25 12.94 -15.87
C ALA A 64 -12.86 11.83 -14.88
N LEU A 65 -11.61 11.37 -14.92
CA LEU A 65 -11.09 10.34 -14.00
C LEU A 65 -10.98 10.81 -12.56
N ARG A 66 -10.78 12.12 -12.32
CA ARG A 66 -10.63 12.69 -10.96
C ARG A 66 -11.87 12.48 -10.10
N GLY A 67 -13.07 12.66 -10.66
CA GLY A 67 -14.32 12.49 -9.92
C GLY A 67 -14.47 11.07 -9.39
N GLU A 68 -14.18 10.10 -10.24
CA GLU A 68 -14.21 8.68 -9.91
C GLU A 68 -13.13 8.32 -8.89
N LEU A 69 -11.88 8.74 -9.11
CA LEU A 69 -10.79 8.56 -8.14
C LEU A 69 -11.09 9.18 -6.77
N SER A 70 -11.74 10.35 -6.72
CA SER A 70 -12.07 11.02 -5.46
C SER A 70 -13.13 10.24 -4.68
N ASN A 71 -14.17 9.76 -5.37
CA ASN A 71 -15.21 8.94 -4.76
C ASN A 71 -14.63 7.62 -4.24
N LEU A 72 -13.74 7.00 -5.02
CA LEU A 72 -13.01 5.79 -4.65
C LEU A 72 -12.09 6.02 -3.45
N ARG A 73 -11.42 7.17 -3.37
CA ARG A 73 -10.55 7.53 -2.24
C ARG A 73 -11.35 7.75 -0.96
N GLY A 74 -12.51 8.40 -1.04
CA GLY A 74 -13.41 8.60 0.10
C GLY A 74 -13.95 7.30 0.68
N LYS A 75 -14.52 6.45 -0.19
CA LYS A 75 -15.00 5.10 0.18
C LYS A 75 -13.86 4.20 0.67
N GLY A 76 -12.72 4.24 -0.01
CA GLY A 76 -11.54 3.46 0.35
C GLY A 76 -10.93 3.84 1.70
N SER A 77 -11.00 5.11 2.10
CA SER A 77 -10.50 5.54 3.42
C SER A 77 -11.35 5.00 4.57
N HIS A 78 -12.69 4.97 4.42
CA HIS A 78 -13.59 4.42 5.43
C HIS A 78 -13.45 2.90 5.52
N ARG A 79 -13.43 2.24 4.36
CA ARG A 79 -13.24 0.78 4.26
C ARG A 79 -11.92 0.36 4.91
N ARG A 80 -10.81 1.04 4.59
CA ARG A 80 -9.49 0.75 5.17
C ARG A 80 -9.48 0.81 6.71
N LYS A 81 -10.17 1.78 7.31
CA LYS A 81 -10.28 1.85 8.78
C LYS A 81 -11.01 0.63 9.36
N GLN A 82 -12.08 0.20 8.69
CA GLN A 82 -12.84 -0.99 9.07
C GLN A 82 -12.00 -2.26 8.89
N ASP A 83 -11.28 -2.39 7.77
CA ASP A 83 -10.42 -3.55 7.48
C ASP A 83 -9.33 -3.72 8.56
N PHE A 84 -8.67 -2.63 8.97
CA PHE A 84 -7.69 -2.66 10.05
C PHE A 84 -8.31 -2.99 11.41
N SER A 85 -9.53 -2.53 11.67
CA SER A 85 -10.26 -2.89 12.90
C SER A 85 -10.58 -4.38 12.94
N ALA A 86 -11.09 -4.93 11.83
CA ALA A 86 -11.41 -6.36 11.68
C ALA A 86 -10.17 -7.24 11.82
N LEU A 87 -9.05 -6.86 11.18
CA LEU A 87 -7.78 -7.57 11.30
C LEU A 87 -7.26 -7.54 12.75
N SER A 88 -7.34 -6.39 13.42
CA SER A 88 -6.94 -6.27 14.82
C SER A 88 -7.76 -7.16 15.75
N GLN A 89 -9.06 -7.30 15.50
CA GLN A 89 -9.94 -8.19 16.27
C GLN A 89 -9.59 -9.66 16.02
N ALA A 90 -9.42 -10.06 14.76
CA ALA A 90 -9.07 -11.44 14.39
C ALA A 90 -7.74 -11.90 15.03
N LEU A 91 -6.74 -11.01 15.10
CA LEU A 91 -5.44 -11.29 15.73
C LEU A 91 -5.51 -11.45 17.26
N LYS A 92 -6.55 -10.92 17.92
CA LYS A 92 -6.72 -11.01 19.38
C LYS A 92 -7.48 -12.25 19.84
N VAL A 93 -8.02 -13.04 18.92
CA VAL A 93 -8.78 -14.26 19.25
C VAL A 93 -7.85 -15.33 19.83
N VAL A 94 -8.28 -15.97 20.91
CA VAL A 94 -7.58 -17.11 21.55
C VAL A 94 -8.53 -18.31 21.62
N PRO A 95 -8.18 -19.47 21.03
CA PRO A 95 -6.95 -19.73 20.29
C PRO A 95 -6.89 -18.99 18.95
N PHE A 96 -5.67 -18.72 18.46
CA PHE A 96 -5.46 -18.05 17.19
C PHE A 96 -6.11 -18.82 16.03
N ASN A 97 -6.86 -18.13 15.19
CA ASN A 97 -7.51 -18.68 14.00
C ASN A 97 -6.86 -18.12 12.72
N PRO A 98 -5.89 -18.82 12.12
CA PRO A 98 -5.22 -18.36 10.89
C PRO A 98 -6.17 -18.23 9.70
N ALA A 99 -7.15 -19.13 9.56
CA ALA A 99 -8.09 -19.11 8.43
C ALA A 99 -8.98 -17.85 8.42
N ALA A 100 -9.33 -17.34 9.61
CA ALA A 100 -10.08 -16.09 9.71
C ALA A 100 -9.27 -14.86 9.25
N VAL A 101 -7.96 -14.85 9.54
CA VAL A 101 -7.06 -13.78 9.08
C VAL A 101 -6.81 -13.88 7.58
N GLU A 102 -6.60 -15.09 7.06
CA GLU A 102 -6.43 -15.34 5.63
C GLU A 102 -7.64 -14.86 4.82
N ALA A 103 -8.86 -15.20 5.26
CA ALA A 103 -10.09 -14.75 4.61
C ALA A 103 -10.22 -13.21 4.56
N LEU A 104 -9.79 -12.50 5.62
CA LEU A 104 -9.77 -11.03 5.63
C LEU A 104 -8.77 -10.45 4.64
N LEU A 105 -7.57 -11.05 4.56
CA LEU A 105 -6.53 -10.63 3.61
C LEU A 105 -6.96 -10.87 2.16
N ASP A 106 -7.60 -12.01 1.89
CA ASP A 106 -8.14 -12.33 0.56
C ASP A 106 -9.28 -11.42 0.14
N GLN A 107 -10.18 -11.08 1.07
CA GLN A 107 -11.23 -10.11 0.79
C GLN A 107 -10.64 -8.74 0.43
N GLN A 108 -9.59 -8.32 1.14
CA GLN A 108 -8.90 -7.06 0.87
C GLN A 108 -8.14 -7.08 -0.46
N SER A 109 -7.47 -8.19 -0.78
CA SER A 109 -6.73 -8.37 -2.04
C SER A 109 -7.68 -8.33 -3.23
N LYS A 110 -8.80 -9.07 -3.16
CA LYS A 110 -9.84 -9.09 -4.19
C LYS A 110 -10.45 -7.71 -4.42
N ALA A 111 -10.83 -7.01 -3.36
CA ALA A 111 -11.38 -5.65 -3.47
C ALA A 111 -10.40 -4.67 -4.14
N THR A 112 -9.11 -4.84 -3.87
CA THR A 112 -8.05 -4.02 -4.49
C THR A 112 -7.85 -4.40 -5.96
N ALA A 113 -7.87 -5.68 -6.29
CA ALA A 113 -7.76 -6.18 -7.66
C ALA A 113 -8.94 -5.74 -8.53
N ASP A 114 -10.17 -5.84 -8.03
CA ASP A 114 -11.38 -5.40 -8.72
C ASP A 114 -11.33 -3.90 -9.03
N LEU A 115 -10.86 -3.10 -8.06
CA LEU A 115 -10.67 -1.67 -8.24
C LEU A 115 -9.61 -1.36 -9.31
N GLN A 116 -8.46 -2.04 -9.27
CA GLN A 116 -7.41 -1.86 -10.29
C GLN A 116 -7.92 -2.24 -11.68
N ALA A 117 -8.65 -3.35 -11.79
CA ALA A 117 -9.24 -3.79 -13.05
C ALA A 117 -10.24 -2.77 -13.61
N ALA A 118 -11.10 -2.18 -12.77
CA ALA A 118 -12.02 -1.14 -13.19
C ALA A 118 -11.29 0.11 -13.72
N LEU A 119 -10.24 0.57 -13.01
CA LEU A 119 -9.42 1.70 -13.45
C LEU A 119 -8.70 1.43 -14.77
N HIS A 120 -8.15 0.22 -14.95
CA HIS A 120 -7.50 -0.17 -16.20
C HIS A 120 -8.47 -0.19 -17.38
N ARG A 121 -9.69 -0.73 -17.19
CA ARG A 121 -10.73 -0.73 -18.24
C ARG A 121 -11.12 0.69 -18.65
N GLN A 122 -11.31 1.57 -17.67
CA GLN A 122 -11.66 2.95 -17.95
C GLN A 122 -10.53 3.71 -18.64
N TRP A 123 -9.29 3.52 -18.19
CA TRP A 123 -8.12 4.08 -18.85
C TRP A 123 -8.02 3.59 -20.30
N LEU A 124 -8.19 2.28 -20.54
CA LEU A 124 -8.15 1.72 -21.88
C LEU A 124 -9.26 2.27 -22.78
N ALA A 125 -10.47 2.50 -22.24
CA ALA A 125 -11.56 3.14 -22.97
C ALA A 125 -11.21 4.58 -23.40
N GLN A 126 -10.51 5.34 -22.55
CA GLN A 126 -10.01 6.68 -22.91
C GLN A 126 -8.98 6.61 -24.05
N ILE A 127 -7.99 5.72 -23.93
CA ILE A 127 -6.98 5.54 -24.99
C ILE A 127 -7.61 5.09 -26.30
N SER A 128 -8.64 4.23 -26.24
CA SER A 128 -9.33 3.73 -27.43
C SER A 128 -10.17 4.80 -28.14
N ALA A 129 -10.56 5.87 -27.42
CA ALA A 129 -11.30 7.00 -27.99
C ALA A 129 -10.39 8.06 -28.63
N MET A 130 -9.07 8.01 -28.38
CA MET A 130 -8.08 8.92 -28.95
C MET A 130 -7.76 8.57 -30.41
N SER A 131 -7.43 9.58 -31.21
CA SER A 131 -6.84 9.37 -32.53
C SER A 131 -5.43 8.76 -32.44
N ASP A 132 -4.91 8.30 -33.56
CA ASP A 132 -3.56 7.73 -33.64
C ASP A 132 -2.49 8.77 -33.24
N GLU A 133 -2.66 10.02 -33.67
CA GLU A 133 -1.80 11.14 -33.32
C GLU A 133 -1.89 11.49 -31.83
N GLU A 134 -3.10 11.49 -31.26
CA GLU A 134 -3.30 11.75 -29.84
C GLU A 134 -2.65 10.67 -28.96
N ARG A 135 -2.73 9.40 -29.37
CA ARG A 135 -2.05 8.29 -28.67
C ARG A 135 -0.53 8.39 -28.76
N ALA A 136 0.03 8.81 -29.89
CA ALA A 136 1.47 9.03 -30.03
C ALA A 136 1.97 10.12 -29.06
N VAL A 137 1.27 11.26 -29.02
CA VAL A 137 1.59 12.35 -28.08
C VAL A 137 1.41 11.90 -26.63
N TYR A 138 0.43 11.05 -26.33
CA TYR A 138 0.24 10.47 -25.01
C TYR A 138 1.43 9.57 -24.62
N ALA A 139 1.93 8.73 -25.53
CA ALA A 139 3.09 7.87 -25.29
C ALA A 139 4.34 8.70 -24.96
N ASP A 140 4.61 9.77 -25.71
CA ASP A 140 5.73 10.68 -25.43
C ASP A 140 5.62 11.30 -24.03
N ARG A 141 4.42 11.76 -23.66
CA ARG A 141 4.15 12.31 -22.32
C ARG A 141 4.34 11.27 -21.22
N LEU A 142 3.97 10.01 -21.48
CA LEU A 142 4.16 8.93 -20.53
C LEU A 142 5.65 8.70 -20.26
N GLU A 143 6.48 8.67 -21.30
CA GLU A 143 7.92 8.61 -21.14
C GLU A 143 8.47 9.80 -20.37
N GLU A 144 8.00 11.02 -20.67
CA GLU A 144 8.42 12.22 -19.94
C GLU A 144 8.07 12.14 -18.45
N VAL A 145 6.88 11.62 -18.10
CA VAL A 145 6.42 11.47 -16.71
C VAL A 145 7.28 10.46 -15.96
N VAL A 146 7.62 9.34 -16.60
CA VAL A 146 8.52 8.33 -16.02
C VAL A 146 9.93 8.91 -15.83
N LYS A 147 10.47 9.62 -16.84
CA LYS A 147 11.81 10.25 -16.82
C LYS A 147 11.92 11.38 -15.79
N ARG A 148 10.90 12.21 -15.63
CA ARG A 148 10.95 13.40 -14.74
C ARG A 148 10.76 13.09 -13.25
N GLY A 149 10.24 11.91 -12.90
CA GLY A 149 9.86 11.61 -11.51
C GLY A 149 8.72 12.51 -10.99
N PRO A 150 8.24 12.31 -9.74
CA PRO A 150 7.14 13.10 -9.19
C PRO A 150 7.54 14.58 -9.07
N ARG A 151 6.85 15.46 -9.82
CA ARG A 151 7.07 16.91 -9.79
C ARG A 151 6.91 17.44 -8.36
N LYS A 152 7.98 17.99 -7.81
CA LYS A 152 7.97 18.81 -6.58
C LYS A 152 6.94 19.94 -6.78
N HIS A 153 5.82 19.89 -6.06
CA HIS A 153 4.92 21.03 -6.00
C HIS A 153 5.69 22.12 -5.24
N LYS A 154 6.27 23.08 -5.97
CA LYS A 154 6.88 24.25 -5.36
C LYS A 154 5.75 24.95 -4.61
N LYS A 155 5.78 24.93 -3.28
CA LYS A 155 4.94 25.83 -2.46
C LYS A 155 5.23 27.23 -2.97
N ARG A 156 4.19 27.91 -3.46
CA ARG A 156 4.24 29.36 -3.59
C ARG A 156 4.00 29.86 -2.16
N ASP A 157 5.02 30.46 -1.58
CA ASP A 157 4.87 31.35 -0.43
C ASP A 157 4.12 32.60 -0.87
#